data_AF-A0A285PC06-F1
#
_entry.id   AF-A0A285PC06-F1
#
_cell.length_a   1.000
_cell.length_b   1.000
_cell.length_c   1.000
_cell.angle_alpha   90.00
_cell.angle_beta   90.00
_cell.angle_gamma   90.00
#
_symmetry.space_group_name_H-M   'P 1'
#
loop_
_entity.id
_entity.type
_entity.pdbx_description
1 polymer ?
#
loop_
_entity_poly.entity_id
_entity_poly.type
_entity_poly.pdbx_seq_one_letter_code
_entity_poly.pdbx_strand_id
1 'polypeptide(L)'
;MRLNKSLVCKVPKLMRKIIFIALLIGVTLVVWNKTTQSSKTVVIDQTDYNLTFSVSWDWGMEERLSLNEKGGFWPLAESEWFEIYKKPYNSGAALYIDDRRKTIFIGTRYKLGILDLDEGTLSFTCDKSKIPALSNFGEQITTFGNREKDETLDPAAPSFPSYIEPKTLGDTIPVSPPPSKYYSVLQYLGMFGIVRGDGRGSEVGFAPADKAPEPRVALYVHCG
;
A
#
# COMPACT_ATOMS: atom_id res chain seq x y z
N MET A 1 -24.66 -64.37 12.78
CA MET A 1 -23.93 -63.09 12.68
C MET A 1 -24.05 -62.56 11.25
N ARG A 2 -24.97 -61.63 10.96
CA ARG A 2 -25.05 -60.95 9.66
C ARG A 2 -24.57 -59.52 9.84
N LEU A 3 -23.47 -59.18 9.18
CA LEU A 3 -22.86 -57.86 9.17
C LEU A 3 -23.82 -56.82 8.58
N ASN A 4 -23.94 -55.72 9.31
CA ASN A 4 -24.76 -54.56 9.01
C ASN A 4 -24.21 -53.87 7.75
N LYS A 5 -25.01 -53.81 6.67
CA LYS A 5 -24.64 -53.07 5.45
C LYS A 5 -24.63 -51.58 5.76
N SER A 6 -23.47 -50.95 5.60
CA SER A 6 -23.28 -49.50 5.75
C SER A 6 -24.32 -48.72 4.95
N LEU A 7 -25.06 -47.83 5.62
CA LEU A 7 -25.83 -46.78 4.97
C LEU A 7 -24.87 -45.88 4.20
N VAL A 8 -24.72 -46.13 2.90
CA VAL A 8 -24.17 -45.16 1.97
C VAL A 8 -25.25 -44.11 1.77
N CYS A 9 -25.18 -43.00 2.51
CA CYS A 9 -26.03 -41.84 2.30
C CYS A 9 -25.88 -41.35 0.86
N LYS A 10 -26.82 -41.74 -0.02
CA LYS A 10 -26.94 -41.19 -1.37
C LYS A 10 -27.38 -39.74 -1.26
N VAL A 11 -26.41 -38.82 -1.37
CA VAL A 11 -26.67 -37.39 -1.53
C VAL A 11 -27.68 -37.19 -2.66
N PRO A 12 -28.87 -36.59 -2.40
CA PRO A 12 -29.91 -36.41 -3.40
C PRO A 12 -29.37 -35.68 -4.63
N LYS A 13 -29.85 -36.04 -5.84
CA LYS A 13 -29.45 -35.39 -7.10
C LYS A 13 -29.61 -33.86 -7.05
N LEU A 14 -30.60 -33.36 -6.30
CA LEU A 14 -30.84 -31.93 -6.07
C LEU A 14 -29.71 -31.28 -5.24
N MET A 15 -29.25 -31.95 -4.18
CA MET A 15 -28.19 -31.47 -3.30
C MET A 15 -26.83 -31.44 -4.04
N ARG A 16 -26.58 -32.38 -4.96
CA ARG A 16 -25.41 -32.33 -5.85
C ARG A 16 -25.44 -31.12 -6.79
N LYS A 17 -26.60 -30.77 -7.34
CA LYS A 17 -26.75 -29.57 -8.20
C LYS A 17 -26.50 -28.28 -7.43
N ILE A 18 -27.03 -28.17 -6.20
CA ILE A 18 -26.81 -27.00 -5.35
C ILE A 18 -25.33 -26.83 -5.02
N ILE A 19 -24.65 -27.91 -4.62
CA ILE A 19 -23.20 -27.89 -4.34
C ILE A 19 -22.41 -27.45 -5.59
N PHE A 20 -22.78 -27.95 -6.77
CA PHE A 20 -22.10 -27.60 -8.01
C PHE A 20 -22.31 -26.13 -8.40
N ILE A 21 -23.52 -25.59 -8.22
CA ILE A 21 -23.82 -24.17 -8.45
C ILE A 21 -23.06 -23.28 -7.46
N ALA A 22 -23.06 -23.64 -6.17
CA ALA A 22 -22.32 -22.89 -5.15
C ALA A 22 -20.81 -22.89 -5.42
N LEU A 23 -20.24 -24.02 -5.86
CA LEU A 23 -18.85 -24.12 -6.30
C LEU A 23 -18.58 -23.22 -7.51
N LEU A 24 -19.46 -23.24 -8.52
CA LEU A 24 -19.34 -22.39 -9.71
C LEU A 24 -19.34 -20.91 -9.32
N ILE A 25 -20.29 -20.47 -8.48
CA ILE A 25 -20.36 -19.10 -7.96
C ILE A 25 -19.10 -18.74 -7.18
N GLY A 26 -18.61 -19.65 -6.33
CA GLY A 26 -17.36 -19.46 -5.59
C GLY A 26 -16.16 -19.27 -6.53
N VAL A 27 -16.04 -20.08 -7.58
CA VAL A 27 -14.96 -19.96 -8.57
C VAL A 27 -15.05 -18.64 -9.34
N THR A 28 -16.25 -18.23 -9.80
CA THR A 28 -16.40 -16.94 -10.49
C THR A 28 -16.05 -15.77 -9.58
N LEU A 29 -16.45 -15.78 -8.31
CA LEU A 29 -16.08 -14.73 -7.35
C LEU A 29 -14.57 -14.68 -7.10
N VAL A 30 -13.89 -15.82 -7.01
CA VAL A 30 -12.42 -15.87 -6.84
C VAL A 30 -11.71 -15.33 -8.08
N VAL A 31 -12.17 -15.69 -9.28
CA VAL A 31 -11.60 -15.19 -10.55
C VAL A 31 -11.85 -13.68 -10.68
N TRP A 32 -13.05 -13.21 -10.34
CA TRP A 32 -13.37 -11.78 -10.30
C TRP A 32 -12.42 -11.04 -9.37
N ASN A 33 -12.30 -11.48 -8.11
CA ASN A 33 -11.45 -10.80 -7.14
C ASN A 33 -9.97 -10.79 -7.55
N LYS A 34 -9.47 -11.86 -8.18
CA LYS A 34 -8.10 -11.90 -8.73
C LYS A 34 -7.89 -10.98 -9.93
N THR A 35 -8.93 -10.68 -10.69
CA THR A 35 -8.83 -9.84 -11.89
C THR A 35 -9.05 -8.36 -11.58
N THR A 36 -9.73 -8.06 -10.48
CA THR A 36 -10.00 -6.69 -10.04
C THR A 36 -9.10 -6.22 -8.90
N GLN A 37 -8.27 -7.08 -8.29
CA GLN A 37 -7.34 -6.67 -7.24
C GLN A 37 -5.89 -7.01 -7.58
N SER A 38 -4.98 -6.12 -7.23
CA SER A 38 -3.54 -6.35 -7.25
C SER A 38 -2.93 -5.87 -5.95
N SER A 39 -1.87 -6.52 -5.51
CA SER A 39 -1.17 -6.15 -4.29
C SER A 39 0.32 -6.33 -4.43
N LYS A 40 1.05 -5.56 -3.62
CA LYS A 40 2.50 -5.69 -3.46
C LYS A 40 2.83 -5.73 -1.99
N THR A 41 3.64 -6.72 -1.61
CA THR A 41 4.17 -6.85 -0.26
C THR A 41 5.65 -6.53 -0.26
N VAL A 42 6.11 -5.79 0.74
CA VAL A 42 7.53 -5.60 1.04
C VAL A 42 7.81 -6.05 2.47
N VAL A 43 8.98 -6.63 2.67
CA VAL A 43 9.48 -6.95 4.00
C VAL A 43 10.08 -5.67 4.57
N ILE A 44 9.66 -5.29 5.78
CA ILE A 44 10.28 -4.19 6.50
C ILE A 44 11.56 -4.76 7.13
N ASP A 45 12.69 -4.52 6.46
CA ASP A 45 13.97 -5.13 6.82
C ASP A 45 14.36 -4.79 8.27
N GLN A 46 14.91 -5.78 9.01
CA GLN A 46 15.14 -5.75 10.46
C GLN A 46 13.92 -5.71 11.38
N THR A 47 12.72 -5.94 10.83
CA THR A 47 11.51 -6.21 11.63
C THR A 47 10.92 -7.56 11.24
N ASP A 48 10.02 -8.07 12.09
CA ASP A 48 9.24 -9.27 11.79
C ASP A 48 7.95 -8.94 11.03
N TYR A 49 7.89 -7.81 10.32
CA TYR A 49 6.68 -7.35 9.66
C TYR A 49 6.80 -7.25 8.13
N ASN A 50 5.70 -7.56 7.48
CA ASN A 50 5.45 -7.40 6.06
C ASN A 50 4.36 -6.33 5.88
N LEU A 51 4.64 -5.32 5.07
CA LEU A 51 3.66 -4.32 4.68
C LEU A 51 3.15 -4.63 3.28
N THR A 52 1.83 -4.74 3.14
CA THR A 52 1.16 -5.01 1.87
C THR A 52 0.31 -3.82 1.47
N PHE A 53 0.52 -3.33 0.26
CA PHE A 53 -0.33 -2.34 -0.38
C PHE A 53 -1.20 -3.04 -1.43
N SER A 54 -2.50 -2.85 -1.35
CA SER A 54 -3.49 -3.46 -2.23
C SER A 54 -4.29 -2.39 -2.95
N VAL A 55 -4.61 -2.62 -4.22
CA VAL A 55 -5.51 -1.79 -5.02
C VAL A 55 -6.62 -2.67 -5.59
N SER A 56 -7.85 -2.18 -5.56
CA SER A 56 -9.04 -2.78 -6.16
C SER A 56 -9.62 -1.87 -7.24
N TRP A 57 -10.00 -2.44 -8.39
CA TRP A 57 -10.56 -1.78 -9.58
C TRP A 57 -11.95 -2.31 -9.92
N ASP A 58 -12.90 -2.14 -9.02
CA ASP A 58 -14.30 -2.51 -9.24
C ASP A 58 -15.07 -1.34 -9.91
N TRP A 59 -16.04 -0.74 -9.21
CA TRP A 59 -16.76 0.46 -9.67
C TRP A 59 -15.94 1.75 -9.58
N GLY A 60 -14.90 1.74 -8.74
CA GLY A 60 -13.96 2.82 -8.54
C GLY A 60 -12.53 2.28 -8.45
N MET A 61 -11.65 3.05 -7.82
CA MET A 61 -10.33 2.56 -7.43
C MET A 61 -10.18 2.73 -5.94
N GLU A 62 -9.90 1.66 -5.22
CA GLU A 62 -9.73 1.69 -3.76
C GLU A 62 -8.35 1.18 -3.40
N GLU A 63 -7.75 1.75 -2.36
CA GLU A 63 -6.46 1.29 -1.83
C GLU A 63 -6.58 0.85 -0.37
N ARG A 64 -5.76 -0.13 0.01
CA ARG A 64 -5.67 -0.64 1.38
C ARG A 64 -4.22 -0.95 1.73
N LEU A 65 -3.86 -0.68 2.98
CA LEU A 65 -2.61 -1.11 3.58
C LEU A 65 -2.88 -2.17 4.64
N SER A 66 -2.09 -3.23 4.66
CA SER A 66 -2.17 -4.25 5.70
C SER A 66 -0.78 -4.64 6.17
N LEU A 67 -0.65 -4.80 7.48
CA LEU A 67 0.53 -5.27 8.17
C LEU A 67 0.33 -6.73 8.58
N ASN A 68 1.28 -7.58 8.22
CA ASN A 68 1.29 -8.97 8.64
C ASN A 68 2.60 -9.25 9.35
N GLU A 69 2.60 -10.14 10.34
CA GLU A 69 3.85 -10.75 10.79
C GLU A 69 4.47 -11.60 9.69
N LYS A 70 5.79 -11.77 9.74
CA LYS A 70 6.54 -12.56 8.79
C LYS A 70 6.13 -14.03 8.90
N GLY A 71 5.55 -14.55 7.81
CA GLY A 71 4.99 -15.91 7.78
C GLY A 71 3.57 -16.02 8.34
N GLY A 72 2.99 -14.91 8.83
CA GLY A 72 1.60 -14.82 9.24
C GLY A 72 0.64 -14.85 8.04
N PHE A 73 -0.46 -15.58 8.19
CA PHE A 73 -1.53 -15.65 7.17
C PHE A 73 -2.58 -14.55 7.33
N TRP A 74 -2.71 -13.99 8.52
CA TRP A 74 -3.72 -12.99 8.85
C TRP A 74 -3.08 -11.62 9.11
N PRO A 75 -3.73 -10.53 8.72
CA PRO A 75 -3.25 -9.20 9.03
C PRO A 75 -3.33 -8.94 10.54
N LEU A 76 -2.25 -8.42 11.08
CA LEU A 76 -2.19 -7.89 12.45
C LEU A 76 -2.94 -6.57 12.54
N ALA A 77 -2.77 -5.74 11.51
CA ALA A 77 -3.46 -4.47 11.37
C ALA A 77 -3.76 -4.22 9.90
N GLU A 78 -4.92 -3.65 9.60
CA GLU A 78 -5.28 -3.25 8.26
C GLU A 78 -6.02 -1.92 8.27
N SER A 79 -5.83 -1.16 7.20
CA SER A 79 -6.63 0.00 6.92
C SER A 79 -8.00 -0.41 6.37
N GLU A 80 -8.97 0.47 6.50
CA GLU A 80 -10.16 0.41 5.65
C GLU A 80 -9.74 0.57 4.17
N TRP A 81 -10.61 0.14 3.26
CA TRP A 81 -10.47 0.48 1.85
C TRP A 81 -10.78 1.97 1.66
N PHE A 82 -9.84 2.71 1.10
CA PHE A 82 -10.00 4.13 0.82
C PHE A 82 -10.29 4.34 -0.66
N GLU A 83 -11.43 4.96 -0.97
CA GLU A 83 -11.80 5.25 -2.35
C GLU A 83 -11.02 6.45 -2.93
N ILE A 84 -10.51 6.27 -4.15
CA ILE A 84 -9.70 7.23 -4.90
C ILE A 84 -10.51 7.72 -6.10
N TYR A 85 -11.28 8.77 -5.87
CA TYR A 85 -12.36 9.19 -6.76
C TYR A 85 -11.96 9.89 -8.08
N LYS A 86 -10.70 10.31 -8.28
CA LYS A 86 -10.37 11.21 -9.39
C LYS A 86 -9.17 10.76 -10.22
N LYS A 87 -9.32 10.86 -11.55
CA LYS A 87 -8.22 10.84 -12.52
C LYS A 87 -7.34 12.10 -12.35
N PRO A 88 -6.01 12.03 -12.56
CA PRO A 88 -5.23 10.82 -12.77
C PRO A 88 -5.33 9.92 -11.54
N TYR A 89 -5.44 8.60 -11.72
CA TYR A 89 -5.68 7.66 -10.62
C TYR A 89 -4.56 7.78 -9.59
N ASN A 90 -4.85 8.49 -8.51
CA ASN A 90 -3.85 9.05 -7.61
C ASN A 90 -3.50 8.07 -6.47
N SER A 91 -3.16 6.85 -6.82
CA SER A 91 -2.86 5.78 -5.85
C SER A 91 -1.37 5.71 -5.55
N GLY A 92 -1.06 5.44 -4.29
CA GLY A 92 0.30 5.18 -3.84
C GLY A 92 0.47 5.48 -2.37
N ALA A 93 1.59 5.02 -1.84
CA ALA A 93 1.96 5.21 -0.45
C ALA A 93 3.48 5.36 -0.35
N ALA A 94 3.96 6.52 0.08
CA ALA A 94 5.38 6.76 0.37
C ALA A 94 5.69 6.29 1.80
N LEU A 95 6.76 5.53 1.97
CA LEU A 95 7.14 4.93 3.24
C LEU A 95 8.36 5.61 3.85
N TYR A 96 8.27 5.87 5.13
CA TYR A 96 9.32 6.48 5.93
C TYR A 96 9.45 5.73 7.24
N ILE A 97 10.67 5.64 7.76
CA ILE A 97 10.90 5.13 9.11
C ILE A 97 11.62 6.18 9.93
N ASP A 98 11.29 6.27 11.22
CA ASP A 98 12.03 7.11 12.15
C ASP A 98 13.44 6.58 12.41
N ASP A 99 14.32 7.45 12.90
CA ASP A 99 15.70 7.14 13.26
C ASP A 99 15.83 5.99 14.29
N ARG A 100 14.84 5.87 15.18
CA ARG A 100 14.75 4.81 16.20
C ARG A 100 14.17 3.50 15.67
N ARG A 101 13.67 3.46 14.44
CA ARG A 101 13.07 2.28 13.78
C ARG A 101 11.88 1.68 14.53
N LYS A 102 11.09 2.54 15.18
CA LYS A 102 9.89 2.16 15.93
C LYS A 102 8.61 2.54 15.22
N THR A 103 8.66 3.57 14.37
CA THR A 103 7.46 4.10 13.72
C THR A 103 7.67 4.25 12.23
N ILE A 104 6.75 3.69 11.46
CA ILE A 104 6.67 3.90 10.02
C ILE A 104 5.59 4.92 9.72
N PHE A 105 5.99 6.00 9.05
CA PHE A 105 5.07 7.00 8.53
C PHE A 105 4.76 6.67 7.07
N ILE A 106 3.47 6.68 6.74
CA ILE A 106 2.96 6.31 5.43
C ILE A 106 2.22 7.50 4.83
N GLY A 107 2.86 8.15 3.87
CA GLY A 107 2.27 9.27 3.15
C GLY A 107 1.38 8.77 2.03
N THR A 108 0.07 8.95 2.17
CA THR A 108 -0.87 8.83 1.06
C THR A 108 -1.37 10.21 0.67
N ARG A 109 -2.11 10.31 -0.44
CA ARG A 109 -2.62 11.61 -0.92
C ARG A 109 -3.66 12.18 0.06
N TYR A 110 -4.37 11.30 0.75
CA TYR A 110 -5.56 11.64 1.51
C TYR A 110 -5.37 11.57 3.02
N LYS A 111 -4.48 10.72 3.51
CA LYS A 111 -4.29 10.48 4.95
C LYS A 111 -2.84 10.15 5.26
N LEU A 112 -2.46 10.40 6.52
CA LEU A 112 -1.18 10.03 7.08
C LEU A 112 -1.38 8.72 7.82
N GLY A 113 -0.76 7.65 7.34
CA GLY A 113 -0.65 6.41 8.09
C GLY A 113 0.48 6.49 9.10
N ILE A 114 0.23 6.02 10.31
CA ILE A 114 1.23 5.87 11.37
C ILE A 114 1.15 4.43 11.85
N LEU A 115 2.23 3.70 11.60
CA LEU A 115 2.41 2.33 12.02
C LEU A 115 3.40 2.31 13.19
N ASP A 116 2.90 1.93 14.36
CA ASP A 116 3.73 1.66 15.54
C ASP A 116 4.15 0.18 15.50
N LEU A 117 5.45 -0.07 15.40
CA LEU A 117 6.01 -1.42 15.29
C LEU A 117 6.10 -2.13 16.65
N ASP A 118 6.17 -1.40 17.76
CA ASP A 118 6.23 -1.99 19.10
C ASP A 118 4.82 -2.48 19.51
N GLU A 119 3.79 -1.71 19.18
CA GLU A 119 2.39 -2.05 19.47
C GLU A 119 1.71 -2.86 18.36
N GLY A 120 2.30 -2.90 17.16
CA GLY A 120 1.71 -3.55 15.98
C GLY A 120 0.44 -2.87 15.48
N THR A 121 0.28 -1.56 15.72
CA THR A 121 -0.93 -0.82 15.40
C THR A 121 -0.75 0.06 14.17
N LEU A 122 -1.76 0.07 13.28
CA LEU A 122 -1.82 0.96 12.12
C LEU A 122 -2.99 1.92 12.29
N SER A 123 -2.71 3.22 12.26
CA SER A 123 -3.72 4.27 12.33
C SER A 123 -3.59 5.23 11.15
N PHE A 124 -4.71 5.86 10.77
CA PHE A 124 -4.72 6.90 9.75
C PHE A 124 -5.30 8.18 10.32
N THR A 125 -4.64 9.30 10.04
CA THR A 125 -5.03 10.62 10.54
C THR A 125 -4.96 11.70 9.48
N CYS A 126 -5.73 12.75 9.72
CA CYS A 126 -5.70 14.02 9.00
C CYS A 126 -5.10 15.16 9.82
N ASP A 127 -4.68 14.86 11.05
CA ASP A 127 -4.11 15.84 11.95
C ASP A 127 -2.69 16.21 11.52
N LYS A 128 -2.55 17.44 11.02
CA LYS A 128 -1.25 17.99 10.58
C LYS A 128 -0.22 18.07 11.71
N SER A 129 -0.64 18.10 12.98
CA SER A 129 0.29 18.09 14.12
C SER A 129 1.01 16.75 14.30
N LYS A 130 0.51 15.69 13.66
CA LYS A 130 1.14 14.37 13.64
C LYS A 130 2.16 14.19 12.53
N ILE A 131 2.26 15.14 11.60
CA ILE A 131 3.27 15.12 10.55
C ILE A 131 4.64 15.36 11.20
N PRO A 132 5.65 14.51 10.94
CA PRO A 132 7.00 14.73 11.42
C PRO A 132 7.54 16.11 11.04
N ALA A 133 8.43 16.66 11.88
CA ALA A 133 9.02 17.97 11.64
C ALA A 133 9.75 18.00 10.30
N LEU A 134 9.57 19.08 9.53
CA LEU A 134 10.22 19.27 8.25
C LEU A 134 11.73 19.46 8.42
N SER A 135 12.49 19.09 7.40
CA SER A 135 13.89 19.52 7.27
C SER A 135 13.94 20.98 6.81
N ASN A 136 15.12 21.62 6.89
CA ASN A 136 15.32 22.96 6.32
C ASN A 136 14.92 23.04 4.83
N PHE A 137 15.14 21.96 4.06
CA PHE A 137 14.74 21.90 2.65
C PHE A 137 13.23 21.70 2.50
N GLY A 138 12.62 20.87 3.35
CA GLY A 138 11.16 20.69 3.40
C GLY A 138 10.42 21.98 3.75
N GLU A 139 10.96 22.79 4.68
CA GLU A 139 10.42 24.11 5.01
C GLU A 139 10.46 25.05 3.80
N GLN A 140 11.56 25.08 3.05
CA GLN A 140 11.68 25.91 1.84
C GLN A 140 10.65 25.55 0.78
N ILE A 141 10.44 24.25 0.53
CA ILE A 141 9.45 23.76 -0.45
C ILE A 141 8.02 24.13 -0.01
N THR A 142 7.67 23.89 1.26
CA THR A 142 6.30 24.14 1.75
C THR A 142 5.95 25.61 1.87
N THR A 143 6.94 26.50 2.06
CA THR A 143 6.73 27.95 2.21
C THR A 143 6.12 28.60 0.96
N PHE A 144 6.46 28.11 -0.24
CA PHE A 144 6.00 28.74 -1.48
C PHE A 144 4.66 28.19 -1.97
N GLY A 145 4.34 26.93 -1.66
CA GLY A 145 3.09 26.27 -2.08
C GLY A 145 2.82 26.34 -3.59
N ASN A 146 3.86 26.51 -4.40
CA ASN A 146 3.76 26.74 -5.83
C ASN A 146 4.53 25.63 -6.56
N ARG A 147 3.77 24.76 -7.23
CA ARG A 147 4.29 23.61 -7.99
C ARG A 147 5.47 23.96 -8.89
N GLU A 148 5.42 25.10 -9.58
CA GLU A 148 6.47 25.53 -10.53
C GLU A 148 7.77 25.92 -9.81
N LYS A 149 7.65 26.57 -8.64
CA LYS A 149 8.81 26.88 -7.79
C LYS A 149 9.37 25.62 -7.15
N ASP A 150 8.52 24.72 -6.68
CA ASP A 150 8.94 23.47 -6.08
C ASP A 150 9.66 22.59 -7.11
N GLU A 151 9.23 22.63 -8.37
CA GLU A 151 9.82 21.89 -9.49
C GLU A 151 11.14 22.52 -9.95
N THR A 152 11.31 23.83 -9.74
CA THR A 152 12.60 24.51 -9.92
C THR A 152 13.60 24.16 -8.80
N LEU A 153 13.12 24.02 -7.56
CA LEU A 153 13.95 23.67 -6.40
C LEU A 153 14.34 22.18 -6.36
N ASP A 154 13.45 21.30 -6.82
CA ASP A 154 13.71 19.86 -6.95
C ASP A 154 13.06 19.27 -8.21
N PRO A 155 13.72 19.38 -9.38
CA PRO A 155 13.16 18.92 -10.65
C PRO A 155 13.11 17.39 -10.77
N ALA A 156 13.93 16.67 -9.99
CA ALA A 156 13.98 15.21 -10.04
C ALA A 156 12.89 14.57 -9.19
N ALA A 157 12.37 15.29 -8.18
CA ALA A 157 11.37 14.75 -7.27
C ALA A 157 9.95 14.84 -7.86
N PRO A 158 9.24 13.70 -7.98
CA PRO A 158 7.89 13.70 -8.51
C PRO A 158 6.93 14.43 -7.57
N SER A 159 5.92 15.08 -8.15
CA SER A 159 4.74 15.47 -7.39
C SER A 159 3.96 14.21 -7.02
N PHE A 160 3.72 13.97 -5.73
CA PHE A 160 2.88 12.86 -5.30
C PHE A 160 1.46 13.04 -5.85
N PRO A 161 0.78 12.01 -6.40
CA PRO A 161 1.22 10.65 -6.75
C PRO A 161 1.45 10.48 -8.27
N SER A 162 2.56 9.83 -8.62
CA SER A 162 2.91 9.44 -9.98
C SER A 162 3.00 7.92 -10.10
N TYR A 163 2.80 7.38 -11.31
CA TYR A 163 3.07 5.97 -11.60
C TYR A 163 4.49 5.55 -11.19
N ILE A 164 4.65 4.30 -10.77
CA ILE A 164 5.95 3.65 -10.65
C ILE A 164 6.42 3.26 -12.05
N GLU A 165 7.63 3.70 -12.41
CA GLU A 165 8.24 3.29 -13.67
C GLU A 165 8.68 1.82 -13.59
N PRO A 166 8.44 0.98 -14.61
CA PRO A 166 8.84 -0.42 -14.58
C PRO A 166 10.33 -0.63 -14.27
N LYS A 167 11.19 0.29 -14.73
CA LYS A 167 12.65 0.24 -14.50
C LYS A 167 13.06 0.46 -13.05
N THR A 168 12.20 1.07 -12.21
CA THR A 168 12.50 1.37 -10.81
C THR A 168 11.93 0.33 -9.85
N LEU A 169 11.32 -0.75 -10.37
CA LEU A 169 10.71 -1.78 -9.54
C LEU A 169 11.75 -2.51 -8.66
N GLY A 170 11.32 -2.82 -7.45
CA GLY A 170 12.05 -3.64 -6.49
C GLY A 170 11.09 -4.32 -5.51
N ASP A 171 11.61 -5.35 -4.84
CA ASP A 171 10.83 -6.20 -3.93
C ASP A 171 11.22 -5.99 -2.46
N THR A 172 12.29 -5.23 -2.23
CA THR A 172 12.94 -5.09 -0.93
C THR A 172 13.26 -3.62 -0.65
N ILE A 173 13.09 -3.23 0.60
CA ILE A 173 13.59 -1.95 1.11
C ILE A 173 15.13 -1.99 1.09
N PRO A 174 15.83 -0.88 0.76
CA PRO A 174 17.29 -0.84 0.82
C PRO A 174 17.81 -1.12 2.24
N VAL A 175 18.91 -1.86 2.35
CA VAL A 175 19.56 -2.16 3.66
C VAL A 175 19.97 -0.88 4.39
N SER A 176 20.36 0.15 3.64
CA SER A 176 20.69 1.48 4.14
C SER A 176 19.85 2.53 3.40
N PRO A 177 18.60 2.76 3.84
CA PRO A 177 17.75 3.78 3.22
C PRO A 177 18.34 5.18 3.44
N PRO A 178 18.27 6.07 2.42
CA PRO A 178 18.77 7.42 2.56
C PRO A 178 17.93 8.24 3.56
N PRO A 179 18.53 9.25 4.23
CA PRO A 179 17.75 10.23 4.99
C PRO A 179 16.71 10.92 4.10
N SER A 180 15.54 11.22 4.66
CA SER A 180 14.53 12.01 3.95
C SER A 180 15.07 13.41 3.67
N LYS A 181 14.84 13.88 2.46
CA LYS A 181 15.16 15.25 2.04
C LYS A 181 14.18 16.25 2.66
N TYR A 182 12.94 15.86 2.91
CA TYR A 182 11.84 16.77 3.31
C TYR A 182 11.51 16.73 4.79
N TYR A 183 11.78 15.63 5.50
CA TYR A 183 11.44 15.46 6.91
C TYR A 183 12.71 15.23 7.73
N SER A 184 12.81 15.95 8.85
CA SER A 184 13.86 15.72 9.83
C SER A 184 13.70 14.34 10.46
N VAL A 185 14.82 13.72 10.86
CA VAL A 185 14.89 12.44 11.61
C VAL A 185 14.23 11.21 10.96
N LEU A 186 13.80 11.30 9.68
CA LEU A 186 13.25 10.17 8.94
C LEU A 186 14.24 9.65 7.89
N GLN A 187 14.13 8.37 7.58
CA GLN A 187 14.74 7.76 6.39
C GLN A 187 13.63 7.41 5.39
N TYR A 188 13.86 7.69 4.11
CA TYR A 188 12.93 7.33 3.04
C TYR A 188 13.16 5.88 2.61
N LEU A 189 12.12 5.05 2.67
CA LEU A 189 12.23 3.61 2.38
C LEU A 189 11.91 3.29 0.92
N GLY A 190 11.00 4.06 0.31
CA GLY A 190 10.49 3.85 -1.03
C GLY A 190 9.01 4.20 -1.13
N MET A 191 8.38 3.82 -2.23
CA MET A 191 6.94 4.05 -2.43
C MET A 191 6.26 2.88 -3.12
N PHE A 192 5.02 2.64 -2.70
CA PHE A 192 4.05 1.85 -3.45
C PHE A 192 3.28 2.72 -4.43
N GLY A 193 2.78 2.10 -5.49
CA GLY A 193 1.94 2.75 -6.48
C GLY A 193 1.60 1.82 -7.63
N ILE A 194 0.80 2.33 -8.56
CA ILE A 194 0.45 1.60 -9.78
C ILE A 194 1.66 1.66 -10.72
N VAL A 195 2.03 0.52 -11.31
CA VAL A 195 3.08 0.43 -12.31
C VAL A 195 2.59 1.04 -13.61
N ARG A 196 3.40 1.91 -14.23
CA ARG A 196 3.09 2.49 -15.53
C ARG A 196 2.97 1.38 -16.57
N GLY A 197 1.84 1.34 -17.26
CA GLY A 197 1.60 0.49 -18.42
C GLY A 197 0.68 1.20 -19.40
N ASP A 198 0.20 0.47 -20.41
CA ASP A 198 -0.77 1.02 -21.35
C ASP A 198 -2.11 1.31 -20.64
N GLY A 199 -2.63 2.52 -20.83
CA GLY A 199 -3.88 2.95 -20.20
C GLY A 199 -3.73 3.26 -18.70
N ARG A 200 -4.55 2.62 -17.85
CA ARG A 200 -4.64 2.95 -16.42
C ARG A 200 -3.58 2.31 -15.53
N GLY A 201 -2.89 1.27 -16.02
CA GLY A 201 -2.08 0.35 -15.20
C GLY A 201 -2.96 -0.60 -14.37
N SER A 202 -2.57 -1.87 -14.26
CA SER A 202 -3.30 -2.91 -13.51
C SER A 202 -2.43 -3.65 -12.49
N GLU A 203 -1.16 -3.27 -12.39
CA GLU A 203 -0.20 -3.88 -11.48
C GLU A 203 0.19 -2.88 -10.41
N VAL A 204 0.36 -3.38 -9.20
CA VAL A 204 0.90 -2.61 -8.08
C VAL A 204 2.37 -2.97 -7.91
N GLY A 205 3.21 -1.96 -7.81
CA GLY A 205 4.65 -2.09 -7.64
C GLY A 205 5.14 -1.44 -6.37
N PHE A 206 6.42 -1.69 -6.08
CA PHE A 206 7.19 -0.95 -5.09
C PHE A 206 8.45 -0.42 -5.75
N ALA A 207 8.77 0.83 -5.50
CA ALA A 207 9.99 1.49 -5.94
C ALA A 207 10.82 1.83 -4.70
N PRO A 208 11.92 1.10 -4.44
CA PRO A 208 12.78 1.36 -3.29
C PRO A 208 13.53 2.68 -3.44
N ALA A 209 13.93 3.28 -2.31
CA ALA A 209 14.53 4.61 -2.25
C ALA A 209 15.89 4.74 -2.99
N ASP A 210 16.56 3.63 -3.29
CA ASP A 210 17.80 3.60 -4.07
C ASP A 210 17.55 3.58 -5.59
N LYS A 211 16.32 3.33 -6.03
CA LYS A 211 15.92 3.25 -7.44
C LYS A 211 14.99 4.37 -7.89
N ALA A 212 14.28 5.01 -6.96
CA ALA A 212 13.36 6.11 -7.26
C ALA A 212 13.56 7.29 -6.30
N PRO A 213 13.44 8.53 -6.82
CA PRO A 213 13.54 9.72 -5.99
C PRO A 213 12.37 9.81 -4.99
N GLU A 214 12.66 10.39 -3.83
CA GLU A 214 11.65 10.71 -2.82
C GLU A 214 10.62 11.70 -3.37
N PRO A 215 9.31 11.42 -3.28
CA PRO A 215 8.28 12.36 -3.68
C PRO A 215 8.28 13.61 -2.80
N ARG A 216 8.02 14.77 -3.40
CA ARG A 216 7.97 16.05 -2.68
C ARG A 216 6.95 16.01 -1.55
N VAL A 217 7.42 16.19 -0.31
CA VAL A 217 6.60 16.33 0.91
C VAL A 217 5.45 15.33 1.00
N ALA A 218 5.75 14.04 0.80
CA ALA A 218 4.75 12.99 0.68
C ALA A 218 3.90 12.73 1.95
N LEU A 219 4.37 13.11 3.14
CA LEU A 219 3.59 13.04 4.39
C LEU A 219 2.68 14.26 4.59
N TYR A 220 2.76 15.27 3.73
CA TYR A 220 1.93 16.47 3.83
C TYR A 220 0.54 16.18 3.27
N VAL A 221 -0.36 15.80 4.16
CA VAL A 221 -1.69 15.31 3.79
C VAL A 221 -2.65 16.41 3.35
N HIS A 222 -3.41 16.13 2.31
CA HIS A 222 -4.52 16.94 1.84
C HIS A 222 -5.82 16.19 2.09
N CYS A 223 -6.34 16.32 3.30
CA CYS A 223 -7.63 15.77 3.66
C CYS A 223 -8.74 16.67 3.11
N GLY A 224 -9.26 16.34 1.92
CA GLY A 224 -10.55 16.83 1.38
C GLY A 224 -10.66 18.34 1.21
#